data_AF-A0A1V5QLK2-F1
#
_entry.id   AF-A0A1V5QLK2-F1
#
_cell.length_a   1.000
_cell.length_b   1.000
_cell.length_c   1.000
_cell.angle_alpha   90.00
_cell.angle_beta   90.00
_cell.angle_gamma   90.00
#
_symmetry.space_group_name_H-M   'P 1'
#
loop_
_entity.id
_entity.type
_entity.pdbx_description
1 polymer ?
#
loop_
_entity_poly.entity_id
_entity_poly.type
_entity_poly.pdbx_seq_one_letter_code
_entity_poly.pdbx_strand_id
1 'polypeptide(L)' 'MKITKNGLIQALKETKLDKDTIITLNQEDEIKEQGKIIEIKPAWKWLLEY' A
#
# COMPACT_ATOMS: atom_id res chain seq x y z
N MET A 1 15.58 -0.95 2.81
CA MET A 1 14.88 -1.25 1.55
C MET A 1 14.31 0.04 0.99
N LYS A 2 14.85 0.59 -0.11
CA LYS A 2 14.30 1.81 -0.75
C LYS A 2 13.41 1.39 -1.93
N ILE A 3 12.23 0.84 -1.64
CA ILE A 3 11.15 0.88 -2.62
C ILE A 3 10.53 2.27 -2.46
N THR A 4 10.80 3.15 -3.42
CA THR A 4 10.26 4.51 -3.40
C THR A 4 8.76 4.48 -3.73
N LYS A 5 7.99 5.39 -3.13
CA LYS A 5 6.56 5.61 -3.43
C LYS A 5 6.21 5.55 -4.92
N ASN A 6 7.07 6.11 -5.78
CA ASN A 6 6.91 6.09 -7.24
C ASN A 6 6.91 4.67 -7.85
N GLY A 7 7.69 3.75 -7.28
CA GLY A 7 7.74 2.36 -7.73
C GLY A 7 6.44 1.61 -7.43
N LEU A 8 5.83 1.89 -6.26
CA LEU A 8 4.54 1.30 -5.89
C LEU A 8 3.40 1.85 -6.76
N ILE A 9 3.40 3.16 -7.03
CA ILE A 9 2.44 3.77 -7.95
C ILE A 9 2.59 3.20 -9.37
N GLN A 10 3.82 2.97 -9.83
CA GLN A 10 4.07 2.34 -11.12
C GLN A 10 3.56 0.89 -11.16
N ALA A 11 3.81 0.10 -10.11
CA ALA A 11 3.30 -1.27 -10.00
C ALA A 11 1.76 -1.30 -10.05
N LEU A 12 1.08 -0.37 -9.36
CA LEU A 12 -0.38 -0.22 -9.42
C LEU A 12 -0.89 0.08 -10.83
N LYS A 13 -0.17 0.90 -11.61
CA LYS A 13 -0.52 1.20 -13.01
C LYS A 13 -0.36 -0.03 -13.90
N GLU A 14 0.77 -0.73 -13.80
CA GLU A 14 1.08 -1.89 -14.63
C GLU A 14 0.14 -3.07 -14.36
N THR A 15 -0.24 -3.25 -13.09
CA THR A 15 -1.20 -4.28 -12.66
C THR A 15 -2.66 -3.87 -12.84
N LYS A 16 -2.92 -2.62 -13.23
CA LYS A 16 -4.27 -2.03 -13.34
C LYS A 16 -5.10 -2.10 -12.04
N LEU A 17 -4.42 -2.17 -10.89
CA LEU A 17 -5.07 -2.15 -9.59
C LEU A 17 -5.28 -0.70 -9.13
N ASP A 18 -6.36 -0.46 -8.42
CA ASP A 18 -6.65 0.87 -7.84
C ASP A 18 -6.09 1.02 -6.42
N LYS A 19 -5.77 -0.11 -5.78
CA LYS A 19 -5.34 -0.17 -4.38
C LYS A 19 -4.24 -1.20 -4.16
N ASP A 20 -3.26 -0.83 -3.35
CA ASP A 20 -2.20 -1.69 -2.79
C ASP A 20 -2.23 -1.62 -1.25
N THR A 21 -1.69 -2.63 -0.60
CA THR A 21 -1.57 -2.70 0.86
C THR A 21 -0.15 -3.11 1.26
N ILE A 22 0.56 -2.23 1.96
CA ILE A 22 1.84 -2.51 2.60
C ILE A 22 1.58 -2.99 4.02
N ILE A 23 2.04 -4.21 4.32
CA ILE A 23 2.02 -4.75 5.67
C ILE A 23 3.29 -4.31 6.42
N THR A 24 3.11 -3.73 7.60
CA THR A 24 4.19 -3.29 8.48
C THR A 24 4.05 -3.90 9.87
N LEU A 25 5.04 -3.69 10.75
CA LEU A 25 4.95 -4.17 12.12
C LEU A 25 3.88 -3.39 12.92
N ASN A 26 3.97 -2.05 12.94
CA ASN A 26 3.15 -1.18 13.80
C ASN A 26 2.72 0.14 13.14
N GLN A 27 3.06 0.38 11.87
CA GLN A 27 2.73 1.63 11.19
C GLN A 27 1.38 1.51 10.49
N GLU A 28 0.57 2.55 10.64
CA GLU A 28 -0.68 2.73 9.92
C GLU A 28 -0.67 4.08 9.22
N ASP A 29 -0.95 4.09 7.91
CA ASP A 29 -0.95 5.29 7.09
C ASP A 29 -1.70 5.04 5.77
N GLU A 30 -1.98 6.10 5.01
CA GLU A 30 -2.63 6.03 3.72
C GLU A 30 -2.02 7.04 2.74
N ILE A 31 -1.64 6.56 1.56
CA ILE A 31 -1.12 7.40 0.49
C ILE A 31 -2.13 7.41 -0.66
N LYS A 32 -2.70 8.59 -0.93
CA LYS A 32 -3.58 8.84 -2.08
C LYS A 32 -2.85 9.64 -3.14
N GLU A 33 -2.71 9.09 -4.34
CA GLU A 33 -2.07 9.80 -5.46
C GLU A 33 -2.60 9.31 -6.81
N GLN A 34 -2.90 10.23 -7.74
CA GLN A 34 -3.33 9.90 -9.11
C GLN A 34 -4.53 8.94 -9.17
N GLY A 35 -5.45 9.04 -8.20
CA GLY A 35 -6.61 8.14 -8.09
C GLY A 35 -6.27 6.72 -7.61
N LYS A 36 -5.02 6.45 -7.23
CA LYS A 36 -4.54 5.20 -6.65
C LYS A 36 -4.36 5.35 -5.14
N ILE A 37 -4.55 4.24 -4.42
CA ILE A 37 -4.46 4.18 -2.96
C ILE A 37 -3.41 3.17 -2.56
N ILE A 38 -2.51 3.55 -1.67
CA ILE A 38 -1.61 2.61 -0.98
C ILE A 38 -1.94 2.69 0.50
N GLU A 39 -2.53 1.63 1.04
CA GLU A 39 -2.75 1.51 2.48
C GLU A 39 -1.50 0.94 3.14
N ILE A 40 -1.14 1.47 4.29
CA ILE A 40 -0.07 0.95 5.13
C ILE A 40 -0.75 0.46 6.39
N LYS A 41 -0.67 -0.84 6.68
CA LYS A 41 -1.35 -1.46 7.83
C LYS A 41 -0.40 -2.30 8.66
N PRO A 42 -0.57 -2.33 9.99
CA PRO A 42 0.09 -3.33 10.83
C PRO A 42 -0.36 -4.75 10.45
N ALA A 43 0.55 -5.73 10.55
CA ALA A 43 0.30 -7.12 10.19
C ALA A 43 -0.88 -7.74 10.96
N TRP A 44 -0.99 -7.44 12.25
CA TRP A 44 -2.10 -7.92 13.07
C TRP A 44 -3.44 -7.35 12.62
N LYS A 45 -3.48 -6.10 12.16
CA LYS A 45 -4.72 -5.47 11.68
C LYS A 45 -5.14 -6.06 10.35
N TRP A 46 -4.19 -6.25 9.44
CA TRP A 46 -4.43 -6.94 8.17
C TRP A 46 -4.96 -8.36 8.37
N LEU A 47 -4.39 -9.10 9.34
CA LEU A 47 -4.83 -10.46 9.66
C LEU A 47 -6.26 -10.53 10.21
N LEU A 48 -6.71 -9.50 10.92
CA LEU A 48 -8.06 -9.46 11.52
C LEU A 48 -9.16 -8.99 10.56
N GLU A 49 -8.79 -8.35 9.45
CA GLU A 49 -9.74 -7.90 8.41
C GLU A 49 -10.09 -8.99 7.39
N TYR A 50 -9.45 -10.16 7.49
CA TYR A 50 -9.65 -11.34 6.65
C TYR A 50 -10.20 -12.51 7.46
#